data_AF-A0A508TZS2-F1
#
_entry.id   AF-A0A508TZS2-F1
#
_cell.length_a   1.000
_cell.length_b   1.000
_cell.length_c   1.000
_cell.angle_alpha   90.00
_cell.angle_beta   90.00
_cell.angle_gamma   90.00
#
_symmetry.space_group_name_H-M   'P 1'
#
loop_
_entity.id
_entity.type
_entity.pdbx_description
1 polymer ?
#
loop_
_entity_poly.entity_id
_entity_poly.type
_entity_poly.pdbx_seq_one_letter_code
_entity_poly.pdbx_strand_id
1 'polypeptide(L)'
;MQISHRFPQHQGWVSLFMGWWEYAIRSWRKRAGPDATLTFLCELGPPPYAITGPDGKELSDRWQDALVMKDMIHALWDRIASEPAASR
;
A
#
# COMPACT_ATOMS: atom_id res chain seq x y z
N MET A 1 -4.65 -14.54 -6.27
CA MET A 1 -3.65 -14.34 -7.34
C MET A 1 -2.82 -13.14 -6.95
N GLN A 2 -1.51 -13.31 -6.75
CA GLN A 2 -0.60 -12.26 -6.31
C GLN A 2 0.31 -11.85 -7.45
N ILE A 3 0.32 -10.56 -7.76
CA ILE A 3 1.08 -9.98 -8.87
C ILE A 3 1.88 -8.79 -8.36
N SER A 4 3.13 -8.65 -8.81
CA SER A 4 3.96 -7.54 -8.35
C SER A 4 3.36 -6.19 -8.79
N HIS A 5 3.33 -5.27 -7.84
CA HIS A 5 3.03 -3.86 -8.07
C HIS A 5 4.12 -3.16 -8.89
N ARG A 6 5.29 -3.79 -9.09
CA ARG A 6 6.42 -3.21 -9.85
C ARG A 6 6.27 -3.39 -11.36
N PHE A 7 5.35 -4.24 -11.82
CA PHE A 7 5.15 -4.43 -13.25
C PHE A 7 4.46 -3.20 -13.87
N PRO A 8 4.97 -2.65 -14.99
CA PRO A 8 4.47 -1.39 -15.55
C PRO A 8 2.97 -1.39 -15.86
N GLN A 9 2.43 -2.51 -16.34
CA GLN A 9 1.02 -2.63 -16.68
C GLN A 9 0.08 -2.57 -15.46
N HIS A 10 0.60 -2.66 -14.23
CA HIS A 10 -0.20 -2.56 -13.00
C HIS A 10 -0.16 -1.17 -12.36
N GLN A 11 0.64 -0.23 -12.86
CA GLN A 11 0.78 1.10 -12.23
C GLN A 11 -0.54 1.88 -12.15
N GLY A 12 -1.45 1.68 -13.11
CA GLY A 12 -2.79 2.27 -13.05
C GLY A 12 -3.58 1.79 -11.82
N TRP A 13 -3.52 0.49 -11.51
CA TRP A 13 -4.16 -0.07 -10.32
C TRP A 13 -3.48 0.43 -9.05
N VAL A 14 -2.14 0.43 -8.99
CA VAL A 14 -1.38 0.97 -7.86
C VAL A 14 -1.80 2.41 -7.57
N SER A 15 -1.90 3.25 -8.60
CA SER A 15 -2.31 4.66 -8.45
C SER A 15 -3.73 4.78 -7.90
N LEU A 16 -4.66 3.95 -8.40
CA LEU A 16 -6.04 3.90 -7.89
C LEU A 16 -6.09 3.53 -6.40
N PHE A 17 -5.39 2.46 -6.00
CA PHE A 17 -5.34 2.00 -4.62
C PHE A 17 -4.68 3.04 -3.70
N MET A 18 -3.64 3.72 -4.14
CA MET A 18 -3.02 4.81 -3.37
C MET A 18 -3.97 6.00 -3.18
N GLY A 19 -4.80 6.31 -4.18
CA GLY A 19 -5.87 7.30 -4.02
C GLY A 19 -6.91 6.89 -2.97
N TRP A 20 -7.28 5.61 -2.91
CA TRP A 20 -8.17 5.10 -1.85
C TRP A 20 -7.52 5.13 -0.47
N TRP A 21 -6.23 4.78 -0.37
CA TRP A 21 -5.48 4.92 0.88
C TRP A 21 -5.39 6.36 1.35
N GLU A 22 -5.16 7.32 0.45
CA GLU A 22 -5.18 8.74 0.79
C GLU A 22 -6.52 9.16 1.37
N TYR A 23 -7.62 8.80 0.70
CA TYR A 23 -8.97 9.06 1.19
C TYR A 23 -9.19 8.44 2.58
N ALA A 24 -8.81 7.17 2.76
CA ALA A 24 -9.00 6.44 4.01
C ALA A 24 -8.19 7.05 5.16
N ILE A 25 -6.92 7.37 4.96
CA ILE A 25 -6.05 8.01 5.95
C ILE A 25 -6.62 9.37 6.37
N ARG A 26 -7.01 10.21 5.41
CA ARG A 26 -7.63 11.52 5.71
C ARG A 26 -8.93 11.37 6.49
N SER A 27 -9.78 10.45 6.06
CA SER A 27 -11.06 10.15 6.71
C SER A 27 -10.84 9.66 8.14
N TRP A 28 -9.89 8.75 8.35
CA TRP A 28 -9.54 8.21 9.66
C TRP A 28 -8.99 9.30 10.60
N ARG A 29 -8.04 10.13 10.15
CA ARG A 29 -7.45 11.22 10.95
C ARG A 29 -8.47 12.23 11.47
N LYS A 30 -9.57 12.46 10.73
CA LYS A 30 -10.66 13.34 11.19
C LYS A 30 -11.41 12.80 12.42
N ARG A 31 -11.36 11.49 12.66
CA ARG A 31 -12.06 10.81 13.75
C ARG A 31 -11.13 10.26 14.83
N ALA A 32 -9.85 10.12 14.52
CA ALA A 32 -8.84 9.57 15.41
C ALA A 32 -8.60 10.48 16.63
N GLY A 33 -8.49 9.88 17.81
CA GLY A 33 -8.02 10.57 19.02
C GLY A 33 -6.50 10.81 18.98
N PRO A 34 -5.96 11.63 19.92
CA PRO A 34 -4.55 12.02 19.92
C PRO A 34 -3.56 10.84 20.00
N ASP A 35 -3.96 9.74 20.66
CA ASP A 35 -3.11 8.56 20.86
C ASP A 35 -3.50 7.37 19.96
N ALA A 36 -4.35 7.60 18.95
CA ALA A 36 -4.79 6.53 18.06
C ALA A 36 -3.69 6.15 17.06
N THR A 37 -3.61 4.85 16.75
CA THR A 37 -2.69 4.31 15.73
C THR A 37 -3.47 3.73 14.56
N LEU A 38 -3.03 4.05 13.34
CA LEU A 38 -3.53 3.42 12.12
C LEU A 38 -2.53 2.36 11.65
N THR A 39 -2.97 1.10 11.59
CA THR A 39 -2.13 -0.01 11.13
C THR A 39 -2.33 -0.26 9.64
N PHE A 40 -1.23 -0.35 8.90
CA PHE A 40 -1.19 -0.90 7.55
C PHE A 40 -0.52 -2.26 7.58
N LEU A 41 -1.19 -3.29 7.05
CA LEU A 41 -0.68 -4.67 6.99
C LEU A 41 -0.62 -5.12 5.54
N CYS A 42 0.57 -5.54 5.09
CA CYS A 42 0.73 -6.20 3.80
C CYS A 42 0.29 -7.66 3.93
N GLU A 43 -0.87 -7.99 3.37
CA GLU A 43 -1.32 -9.38 3.26
C GLU A 43 -0.98 -9.93 1.88
N LEU A 44 -0.02 -10.86 1.85
CA LEU A 44 0.39 -11.58 0.65
C LEU A 44 -0.05 -13.04 0.79
N GLY A 45 -0.69 -13.58 -0.24
CA GLY A 45 -1.19 -14.95 -0.21
C GLY A 45 -0.04 -15.96 -0.11
N PRO A 46 -0.22 -17.16 0.48
CA PRO A 46 0.83 -18.20 0.50
C PRO A 46 1.34 -18.59 -0.90
N PRO A 47 2.49 -19.31 -1.01
CA PRO A 47 3.10 -19.75 -2.28
C PRO A 47 2.13 -20.22 -3.37
N PRO A 48 1.09 -21.03 -3.08
CA PRO A 48 0.15 -21.50 -4.11
C PRO A 48 -0.70 -20.41 -4.79
N TYR A 49 -0.75 -19.19 -4.24
CA TYR A 49 -1.50 -18.07 -4.83
C TYR A 49 -0.62 -17.08 -5.60
N ALA A 50 0.70 -17.26 -5.60
CA ALA A 50 1.60 -16.46 -6.41
C ALA A 50 1.47 -16.82 -7.88
N ILE A 51 1.65 -15.82 -8.75
CA ILE A 51 1.90 -16.09 -10.16
C ILE A 51 3.32 -16.60 -10.30
N THR A 52 3.45 -17.78 -10.88
CA THR A 52 4.73 -18.40 -11.22
C THR A 52 5.03 -18.33 -12.71
N GLY A 53 6.31 -18.30 -13.05
CA GLY A 53 6.77 -18.46 -14.42
C GLY A 53 6.69 -19.92 -14.89
N PRO A 54 7.07 -20.19 -16.15
CA PRO A 54 7.13 -21.55 -16.70
C PRO A 54 8.10 -22.47 -15.96
N ASP A 55 9.05 -21.92 -15.21
CA ASP A 55 10.00 -22.64 -14.37
C ASP A 55 9.46 -22.97 -12.95
N GLY A 56 8.19 -22.62 -12.69
CA GLY A 56 7.54 -22.83 -11.39
C GLY A 56 8.00 -21.88 -10.28
N LYS A 57 8.86 -20.89 -10.59
CA LYS A 57 9.30 -19.89 -9.62
C LYS A 57 8.36 -18.70 -9.61
N GLU A 58 8.20 -18.08 -8.45
CA GLU A 58 7.43 -16.85 -8.34
C GLU A 58 8.04 -15.74 -9.20
N LEU A 59 7.18 -15.01 -9.91
CA LEU A 59 7.64 -13.89 -10.74
C LEU A 59 8.01 -12.65 -9.91
N SER A 60 7.69 -12.62 -8.61
CA SER A 60 7.96 -11.49 -7.73
C SER A 60 8.66 -11.90 -6.44
N ASP A 61 9.42 -10.95 -5.87
CA ASP A 61 9.98 -11.08 -4.53
C ASP A 61 9.00 -10.46 -3.53
N ARG A 62 8.36 -11.31 -2.73
CA ARG A 62 7.35 -10.93 -1.74
C ARG A 62 7.85 -9.98 -0.68
N TRP A 63 9.08 -10.22 -0.21
CA TRP A 63 9.67 -9.43 0.85
C TRP A 63 9.94 -8.02 0.34
N GLN A 64 10.58 -7.94 -0.82
CA GLN A 64 10.83 -6.67 -1.45
C GLN A 64 9.53 -5.94 -1.82
N ASP A 65 8.52 -6.65 -2.29
CA ASP A 65 7.22 -6.07 -2.61
C ASP A 65 6.55 -5.47 -1.36
N ALA A 66 6.59 -6.17 -0.22
CA ALA A 66 6.05 -5.69 1.05
C ALA A 66 6.80 -4.46 1.58
N LEU A 67 8.13 -4.43 1.46
CA LEU A 67 8.92 -3.26 1.86
C LEU A 67 8.56 -2.01 1.06
N VAL A 68 8.40 -2.15 -0.27
CA VAL A 68 8.00 -1.00 -1.11
C VAL A 68 6.60 -0.52 -0.75
N MET A 69 5.63 -1.42 -0.55
CA MET A 69 4.27 -1.03 -0.14
C MET A 69 4.28 -0.30 1.22
N LYS A 70 5.07 -0.79 2.18
CA LYS A 70 5.27 -0.15 3.48
C LYS A 70 5.84 1.27 3.31
N ASP A 71 6.88 1.43 2.48
CA ASP A 71 7.49 2.74 2.23
C ASP A 71 6.53 3.72 1.52
N MET A 72 5.72 3.24 0.57
CA MET A 72 4.69 4.03 -0.12
C MET A 72 3.64 4.58 0.85
N ILE A 73 3.18 3.76 1.81
CA ILE A 73 2.18 4.18 2.80
C ILE A 73 2.79 5.13 3.83
N HIS A 74 4.04 4.92 4.27
CA HIS A 74 4.73 5.88 5.12
C HIS A 74 4.89 7.23 4.44
N ALA A 75 5.36 7.26 3.19
CA ALA A 75 5.50 8.51 2.44
C ALA A 75 4.15 9.23 2.26
N LEU A 76 3.08 8.48 1.98
CA LEU A 76 1.73 9.03 1.90
C LEU A 76 1.27 9.62 3.24
N TRP A 77 1.51 8.90 4.33
CA TRP A 77 1.17 9.35 5.68
C TRP A 77 1.91 10.64 6.04
N ASP A 78 3.23 10.68 5.83
CA ASP A 78 4.09 11.83 6.16
C ASP A 78 3.66 13.07 5.38
N ARG A 79 3.34 12.91 4.09
CA ARG A 79 2.78 13.98 3.27
C ARG A 79 1.49 14.52 3.89
N ILE A 80 0.50 13.66 4.14
CA ILE A 80 -0.79 14.07 4.73
C ILE A 80 -0.59 14.69 6.13
N ALA A 81 0.39 14.21 6.90
CA ALA A 81 0.69 14.73 8.23
C ALA A 81 1.32 16.12 8.22
N SER A 82 2.11 16.42 7.18
CA SER A 82 2.77 17.72 6.99
C SER A 82 1.85 18.80 6.41
N GLU A 83 0.70 18.40 5.85
CA GLU A 83 -0.24 19.36 5.29
C GLU A 83 -0.89 20.22 6.38
N PRO A 84 -1.05 21.54 6.13
CA PRO A 84 -1.77 22.40 7.06
C PRO A 84 -3.20 21.89 7.22
N ALA A 85 -3.71 21.94 8.45
CA ALA A 85 -5.10 21.59 8.70
C ALA A 85 -6.00 22.47 7.83
N ALA A 86 -6.76 21.85 6.92
CA ALA A 86 -7.68 22.57 6.07
C ALA A 86 -8.63 23.40 6.95
N SER A 87 -8.65 24.71 6.73
CA SER A 87 -9.60 25.62 7.35
C SER A 87 -11.01 25.08 7.08
N ARG A 88 -11.74 24.80 8.17
CA ARG A 88 -13.13 24.33 8.10
C ARG A 88 -14.06 25.40 7.54
#